data_AF-A0A350P586-F1
#
_entry.id   AF-A0A350P586-F1
#
_cell.length_a   1.000
_cell.length_b   1.000
_cell.length_c   1.000
_cell.angle_alpha   90.00
_cell.angle_beta   90.00
_cell.angle_gamma   90.00
#
_symmetry.space_group_name_H-M   'P 1'
#
loop_
_entity.id
_entity.type
_entity.pdbx_description
1 polymer ?
#
loop_
_entity_poly.entity_id
_entity_poly.type
_entity_poly.pdbx_seq_one_letter_code
_entity_poly.pdbx_strand_id
1 'polypeptide(L)'
;MIFESIVAITSAVSAVNGLFQQVEEGTKNVQTLLGQLGAISSGIDKYEIERRNSLTAPLDGESAMRLAAQKARLDRYHENLRLLSNMNSDAARVIDAYFEELEAQKQRHKQSVKEAIEKQKRRKQMLKDISQYGILLVLAIAVAVVTVTLVIKLFGKGL
;
A
#
# COMPACT_ATOMS: atom_id res chain seq x y z
N MET A 1 -1.25 4.03 13.10
CA MET A 1 -0.44 3.84 11.89
C MET A 1 -1.05 4.47 10.64
N ILE A 2 -2.18 4.03 10.06
CA ILE A 2 -2.73 4.62 8.81
C ILE A 2 -2.96 6.15 8.90
N PHE A 3 -3.61 6.62 9.97
CA PHE A 3 -3.83 8.05 10.20
C PHE A 3 -2.53 8.84 10.41
N GLU A 4 -1.57 8.26 11.14
CA GLU A 4 -0.24 8.86 11.36
C GLU A 4 0.50 9.00 10.03
N SER A 5 0.40 8.02 9.13
CA SER A 5 0.98 8.08 7.80
C SER A 5 0.36 9.17 6.92
N ILE A 6 -0.97 9.38 6.99
CA ILE A 6 -1.65 10.45 6.24
C ILE A 6 -1.27 11.83 6.78
N VAL A 7 -1.18 11.98 8.10
CA VAL A 7 -0.70 13.22 8.73
C VAL A 7 0.74 13.51 8.34
N ALA A 8 1.61 12.49 8.37
CA ALA A 8 3.00 12.62 7.93
C ALA A 8 3.11 13.05 6.45
N ILE A 9 2.33 12.43 5.55
CA ILE A 9 2.25 12.82 4.13
C ILE A 9 1.78 14.28 4.01
N THR A 10 0.76 14.68 4.76
CA THR A 10 0.21 16.04 4.72
C THR A 10 1.25 17.09 5.17
N SER A 11 1.97 16.82 6.25
CA SER A 11 3.03 17.70 6.75
C SER A 11 4.17 17.80 5.75
N ALA A 12 4.58 16.68 5.15
CA ALA A 12 5.66 16.64 4.17
C ALA A 12 5.28 17.41 2.89
N VAL A 13 4.09 17.21 2.34
CA VAL A 13 3.59 17.95 1.16
C VAL A 13 3.51 19.45 1.44
N SER A 14 3.15 19.86 2.66
CA SER A 14 3.10 21.27 3.03
C SER A 14 4.49 21.92 3.09
N ALA A 15 5.51 21.19 3.54
CA ALA A 15 6.90 21.67 3.58
C ALA A 15 7.49 21.90 2.17
N VAL A 16 7.04 21.14 1.17
CA VAL A 16 7.49 21.25 -0.23
C VAL A 16 7.16 22.61 -0.83
N ASN A 17 6.01 23.21 -0.51
CA ASN A 17 5.65 24.56 -1.00
C ASN A 17 6.76 25.59 -0.68
N GLY A 18 7.24 25.58 0.56
CA GLY A 18 8.30 26.52 0.98
C GLY A 18 9.64 26.24 0.28
N LEU A 19 9.91 24.99 -0.08
CA LEU A 19 11.11 24.63 -0.83
C LEU A 19 11.05 25.04 -2.30
N PHE A 20 9.87 24.96 -2.94
CA PHE A 20 9.69 25.47 -4.30
C PHE A 20 9.98 26.96 -4.38
N GLN A 21 9.40 27.75 -3.47
CA GLN A 21 9.65 29.19 -3.40
C GLN A 21 11.14 29.50 -3.19
N GLN A 22 11.81 28.77 -2.29
CA GLN A 22 13.25 28.95 -2.05
C GLN A 22 14.11 28.57 -3.28
N VAL A 23 13.68 27.60 -4.07
CA VAL A 23 14.36 27.23 -5.33
C VAL A 23 14.14 28.29 -6.41
N GLU A 24 12.92 28.81 -6.55
CA GLU A 24 12.60 29.89 -7.50
C GLU A 24 13.34 31.19 -7.16
N GLU A 25 13.48 31.51 -5.87
CA GLU A 25 14.26 32.65 -5.37
C GLU A 25 15.78 32.41 -5.41
N GLY A 26 16.23 31.22 -5.81
CA GLY A 26 17.65 30.84 -5.86
C GLY A 26 18.33 30.66 -4.49
N THR A 27 17.55 30.66 -3.41
CA THR A 27 18.05 30.52 -2.03
C THR A 27 18.28 29.07 -1.60
N LYS A 28 17.72 28.10 -2.34
CA LYS A 28 18.02 26.66 -2.18
C LYS A 28 18.27 25.94 -3.48
N ASN A 29 19.01 24.84 -3.36
CA ASN A 29 19.32 23.94 -4.46
C ASN A 29 18.14 23.02 -4.80
N VAL A 30 17.81 22.96 -6.10
CA VAL A 30 16.84 22.04 -6.74
C VAL A 30 16.97 20.60 -6.24
N GLN A 31 18.18 20.09 -6.00
CA GLN A 31 18.40 18.72 -5.52
C GLN A 31 17.75 18.45 -4.16
N THR A 32 17.69 19.46 -3.28
CA THR A 32 17.01 19.33 -1.97
C THR A 32 15.51 19.16 -2.16
N LEU A 33 14.93 19.94 -3.08
CA LEU A 33 13.53 19.87 -3.43
C LEU A 33 13.18 18.50 -4.04
N LEU A 34 13.97 18.03 -5.00
CA LEU A 34 13.79 16.72 -5.64
C LEU A 34 13.89 15.57 -4.63
N GLY A 35 14.84 15.63 -3.71
CA GLY A 35 14.98 14.63 -2.65
C GLY A 35 13.73 14.54 -1.75
N GLN A 36 13.15 15.67 -1.37
CA GLN A 36 11.91 15.67 -0.57
C GLN A 36 10.70 15.16 -1.35
N LEU A 37 10.57 15.55 -2.62
CA LEU A 37 9.51 15.05 -3.49
C LEU A 37 9.60 13.52 -3.70
N GLY A 38 10.82 12.99 -3.90
CA GLY A 38 11.07 11.56 -3.98
C GLY A 38 10.71 10.82 -2.69
N ALA A 39 11.07 11.38 -1.52
CA ALA A 39 10.73 10.81 -0.22
C ALA A 39 9.20 10.77 0.02
N ILE A 40 8.48 11.82 -0.38
CA ILE A 40 7.01 11.88 -0.30
C ILE A 40 6.37 10.84 -1.21
N SER A 41 6.82 10.75 -2.47
CA SER A 41 6.32 9.76 -3.43
C SER A 41 6.52 8.33 -2.90
N SER A 42 7.72 8.04 -2.37
CA SER A 42 8.02 6.74 -1.75
C SER A 42 7.16 6.46 -0.51
N GLY A 43 6.90 7.48 0.32
CA GLY A 43 6.03 7.36 1.49
C GLY A 43 4.59 7.00 1.10
N ILE A 44 4.05 7.63 0.05
CA ILE A 44 2.72 7.33 -0.48
C ILE A 44 2.66 5.90 -1.02
N ASP A 45 3.67 5.46 -1.79
CA ASP A 45 3.73 4.09 -2.33
C ASP A 45 3.76 3.03 -1.22
N LYS A 46 4.63 3.23 -0.21
CA LYS A 46 4.73 2.33 0.95
C LYS A 46 3.41 2.25 1.70
N TYR A 47 2.77 3.39 1.92
CA TYR A 47 1.46 3.45 2.55
C TYR A 47 0.40 2.66 1.77
N GLU A 48 0.38 2.75 0.43
CA GLU A 48 -0.54 1.96 -0.39
C GLU A 48 -0.31 0.45 -0.27
N ILE A 49 0.95 0.02 -0.26
CA ILE A 49 1.32 -1.39 -0.09
C ILE A 49 0.94 -1.87 1.31
N GLU A 50 1.27 -1.10 2.35
CA GLU A 50 0.94 -1.43 3.74
C GLU A 50 -0.57 -1.55 3.93
N ARG A 51 -1.33 -0.59 3.41
CA ARG A 51 -2.79 -0.63 3.41
C ARG A 51 -3.31 -1.87 2.69
N ARG A 52 -2.78 -2.20 1.51
CA ARG A 52 -3.17 -3.40 0.76
C ARG A 52 -2.75 -4.68 1.44
N ASN A 53 -1.72 -4.70 2.27
CA ASN A 53 -1.33 -5.88 3.03
C ASN A 53 -2.11 -6.02 4.34
N SER A 54 -2.57 -4.90 4.90
CA SER A 54 -3.42 -4.87 6.09
C SER A 54 -4.78 -5.51 5.80
N LEU A 55 -5.30 -6.27 6.77
CA LEU A 55 -6.68 -6.77 6.77
C LEU A 55 -7.67 -5.69 7.24
N THR A 56 -7.19 -4.48 7.52
CA THR A 56 -7.98 -3.42 8.15
C THR A 56 -8.91 -2.72 7.17
N ALA A 57 -10.00 -2.19 7.74
CA ALA A 57 -11.14 -1.56 7.07
C ALA A 57 -10.77 -0.53 5.99
N PRO A 58 -11.68 -0.27 5.02
CA PRO A 58 -11.53 0.84 4.08
C PRO A 58 -11.27 2.16 4.83
N LEU A 59 -10.57 3.09 4.16
CA LEU A 59 -10.40 4.44 4.70
C LEU A 59 -11.77 5.06 4.95
N ASP A 60 -11.89 5.82 6.03
CA ASP A 60 -13.03 6.72 6.18
C ASP A 60 -13.04 7.73 5.01
N GLY A 61 -14.23 8.27 4.69
CA GLY A 61 -14.40 9.15 3.54
C GLY A 61 -13.50 10.39 3.61
N GLU A 62 -13.27 10.90 4.82
CA GLU A 62 -12.44 12.08 5.06
C GLU A 62 -10.96 11.82 4.76
N SER A 63 -10.40 10.72 5.27
CA SER A 63 -9.00 10.33 5.07
C SER A 63 -8.72 9.95 3.63
N ALA A 64 -9.70 9.31 2.96
CA ALA A 64 -9.62 9.05 1.53
C ALA A 64 -9.55 10.36 0.73
N MET A 65 -10.42 11.33 1.06
CA MET A 65 -10.44 12.63 0.41
C MET A 65 -9.15 13.43 0.68
N ARG A 66 -8.65 13.45 1.92
CA ARG A 66 -7.38 14.09 2.28
C ARG A 66 -6.21 13.50 1.50
N LEU A 67 -6.11 12.17 1.44
CA LEU A 67 -5.06 11.50 0.67
C LEU A 67 -5.15 11.85 -0.82
N ALA A 68 -6.35 11.86 -1.41
CA ALA A 68 -6.55 12.25 -2.80
C ALA A 68 -6.11 13.71 -3.04
N ALA A 69 -6.43 14.62 -2.12
CA ALA A 69 -6.00 16.02 -2.21
C ALA A 69 -4.46 16.15 -2.15
N GLN A 70 -3.78 15.36 -1.31
CA GLN A 70 -2.31 15.38 -1.26
C GLN A 70 -1.67 14.84 -2.54
N LYS A 71 -2.24 13.80 -3.14
CA LYS A 71 -1.78 13.30 -4.45
C LYS A 71 -1.92 14.35 -5.55
N ALA A 72 -3.08 15.02 -5.62
CA ALA A 72 -3.29 16.09 -6.59
C ALA A 72 -2.33 17.28 -6.39
N ARG A 73 -1.90 17.56 -5.16
CA ARG A 73 -0.84 18.55 -4.88
C ARG A 73 0.52 18.08 -5.36
N LEU A 74 0.87 16.82 -5.11
CA LEU A 74 2.12 16.23 -5.60
C LEU A 74 2.21 16.26 -7.13
N ASP A 75 1.13 15.91 -7.81
CA ASP A 75 1.06 15.95 -9.28
C ASP A 75 1.30 17.36 -9.82
N ARG A 76 0.72 18.39 -9.17
CA ARG A 76 0.98 19.79 -9.51
C ARG A 76 2.44 20.20 -9.31
N TYR A 77 3.10 19.72 -8.27
CA TYR A 77 4.54 19.97 -8.10
C TYR A 77 5.38 19.33 -9.20
N HIS A 78 5.01 18.12 -9.64
CA HIS A 78 5.67 17.49 -10.77
C HIS A 78 5.43 18.27 -12.08
N GLU A 79 4.24 18.82 -12.29
CA GLU A 79 3.97 19.71 -13.41
C GLU A 79 4.84 20.97 -13.36
N ASN A 80 4.93 21.62 -12.20
CA ASN A 80 5.79 22.80 -12.01
C ASN A 80 7.28 22.47 -12.24
N LEU A 81 7.76 21.29 -11.83
CA LEU A 81 9.12 20.85 -12.14
C LEU A 81 9.36 20.70 -13.65
N ARG A 82 8.38 20.21 -14.40
CA ARG A 82 8.51 20.12 -15.86
C ARG A 82 8.62 21.50 -16.50
N LEU A 83 7.85 22.46 -16.01
CA LEU A 83 7.97 23.85 -16.45
C LEU A 83 9.36 24.42 -16.14
N LEU A 84 9.88 24.18 -14.93
CA LEU A 84 11.24 24.59 -14.54
C LEU A 84 12.33 23.94 -15.41
N SER A 85 12.19 22.65 -15.74
CA SER A 85 13.10 21.95 -16.66
C SER A 85 13.13 22.63 -18.04
N ASN A 86 11.96 22.98 -18.58
CA ASN A 86 11.85 23.64 -19.88
C ASN A 86 12.42 25.07 -19.88
N MET A 87 12.48 25.74 -18.72
CA MET A 87 12.92 27.13 -18.59
C MET A 87 14.40 27.28 -18.22
N ASN A 88 15.03 26.24 -17.67
CA ASN A 88 16.42 26.29 -17.19
C ASN A 88 17.18 25.02 -17.57
N SER A 89 18.11 25.14 -18.53
CA SER A 89 18.91 24.03 -19.06
C SER A 89 19.79 23.34 -18.02
N ASP A 90 20.29 24.07 -17.03
CA ASP A 90 21.17 23.51 -15.99
C ASP A 90 20.37 22.70 -14.97
N ALA A 91 19.14 23.14 -14.66
CA ALA A 91 18.21 22.39 -13.82
C ALA A 91 17.59 21.21 -14.57
N ALA A 92 17.43 21.32 -15.89
CA ALA A 92 16.74 20.34 -16.73
C ALA A 92 17.32 18.93 -16.56
N ARG A 93 18.64 18.78 -16.68
CA ARG A 93 19.30 17.46 -16.59
C ARG A 93 19.01 16.74 -15.27
N VAL A 94 18.96 17.47 -14.16
CA VAL A 94 18.74 16.88 -12.84
C VAL A 94 17.26 16.55 -12.63
N ILE A 95 16.37 17.40 -13.16
CA ILE A 95 14.93 17.18 -13.11
C ILE A 95 14.52 15.99 -14.01
N ASP A 96 15.12 15.86 -15.18
CA ASP A 96 14.85 14.76 -16.11
C ASP A 96 15.30 13.42 -15.52
N ALA A 97 16.49 13.37 -14.93
CA ALA A 97 16.97 12.18 -14.20
C ALA A 97 16.04 11.80 -13.04
N TYR A 98 15.48 12.79 -12.34
CA TYR A 98 14.47 12.55 -11.32
C TYR A 98 13.19 11.94 -11.90
N PHE A 99 12.70 12.41 -13.06
CA PHE A 99 11.52 11.84 -13.70
C PHE A 99 11.76 10.41 -14.21
N GLU A 100 12.95 10.12 -14.73
CA GLU A 100 13.34 8.76 -15.13
C GLU A 100 13.30 7.81 -13.91
N GLU A 101 13.87 8.21 -12.79
CA GLU A 101 13.86 7.41 -11.56
C GLU A 101 12.43 7.27 -11.00
N LEU A 102 11.61 8.32 -11.09
CA LEU A 102 10.20 8.28 -10.67
C LEU A 102 9.39 7.30 -11.52
N GLU A 103 9.65 7.22 -12.82
CA GLU A 103 9.02 6.24 -13.70
C GLU A 103 9.46 4.81 -13.37
N ALA A 104 10.76 4.60 -13.17
CA ALA A 104 11.29 3.31 -12.70
C ALA A 104 10.65 2.90 -11.37
N GLN A 105 10.49 3.84 -10.43
CA GLN A 105 9.81 3.62 -9.17
C GLN A 105 8.34 3.22 -9.38
N LYS A 106 7.60 3.90 -10.26
CA LYS A 106 6.20 3.54 -10.58
C LYS A 106 6.09 2.13 -11.12
N GLN A 107 7.03 1.67 -11.93
CA GLN A 107 7.04 0.29 -12.44
C GLN A 107 7.29 -0.72 -11.31
N ARG A 108 8.28 -0.47 -10.45
CA ARG A 108 8.55 -1.30 -9.26
C ARG A 108 7.35 -1.35 -8.32
N HIS A 109 6.68 -0.21 -8.09
CA HIS A 109 5.47 -0.13 -7.26
C HIS A 109 4.34 -0.98 -7.85
N LYS A 110 4.09 -0.90 -9.17
CA LYS A 110 3.09 -1.74 -9.84
C LYS A 110 3.36 -3.23 -9.64
N GLN A 111 4.62 -3.66 -9.69
CA GLN A 111 5.00 -5.05 -9.44
C GLN A 111 4.73 -5.44 -7.98
N SER A 112 5.19 -4.63 -7.02
CA SER A 112 4.95 -4.84 -5.58
C SER A 112 3.45 -4.90 -5.24
N VAL A 113 2.63 -4.07 -5.88
CA VAL A 113 1.16 -4.09 -5.72
C VAL A 113 0.56 -5.39 -6.26
N LYS A 114 1.00 -5.88 -7.41
CA LYS A 114 0.55 -7.18 -7.95
C LYS A 114 0.88 -8.32 -7.00
N GLU A 115 2.12 -8.36 -6.50
CA GLU A 115 2.57 -9.36 -5.53
C GLU A 115 1.77 -9.31 -4.23
N ALA A 116 1.49 -8.12 -3.71
CA ALA A 116 0.66 -7.93 -2.53
C ALA A 116 -0.77 -8.47 -2.74
N ILE A 117 -1.37 -8.21 -3.90
CA ILE A 117 -2.70 -8.72 -4.26
C ILE A 117 -2.69 -10.25 -4.37
N GLU A 118 -1.68 -10.83 -5.02
CA GLU A 118 -1.55 -12.29 -5.13
C GLU A 118 -1.34 -12.95 -3.77
N LYS A 119 -0.50 -12.36 -2.91
CA LYS A 119 -0.28 -12.83 -1.54
C LYS A 119 -1.57 -12.78 -0.71
N GLN A 120 -2.36 -11.72 -0.84
CA GLN A 120 -3.68 -11.66 -0.22
C GLN A 120 -4.64 -12.73 -0.76
N LYS A 121 -4.66 -12.96 -2.07
CA LYS A 121 -5.49 -14.02 -2.68
C LYS A 121 -5.10 -15.41 -2.16
N ARG A 122 -3.80 -15.72 -2.11
CA ARG A 122 -3.28 -16.98 -1.56
C ARG A 122 -3.66 -17.14 -0.09
N ARG A 123 -3.54 -16.09 0.73
CA ARG A 123 -3.98 -16.12 2.14
C ARG A 123 -5.47 -16.40 2.27
N LYS A 124 -6.31 -15.77 1.45
CA LYS A 124 -7.76 -16.04 1.42
C LYS A 124 -8.09 -17.47 0.98
N GLN A 125 -7.36 -18.00 0.00
CA GLN A 125 -7.51 -19.39 -0.44
C GLN A 125 -7.09 -20.36 0.66
N MET A 126 -5.94 -20.16 1.30
CA MET A 126 -5.50 -21.00 2.43
C MET A 126 -6.52 -21.00 3.57
N LEU A 127 -7.09 -19.85 3.93
CA LEU A 127 -8.16 -19.79 4.95
C LEU A 127 -9.43 -20.53 4.50
N LYS A 128 -9.79 -20.43 3.22
CA LYS A 128 -10.93 -21.15 2.65
C LYS A 128 -10.70 -22.66 2.65
N ASP A 129 -9.51 -23.11 2.28
CA ASP A 129 -9.14 -24.53 2.26
C ASP A 129 -9.12 -25.08 3.69
N ILE A 130 -8.50 -24.38 4.64
CA ILE A 130 -8.52 -24.77 6.07
C ILE A 130 -9.97 -24.86 6.60
N SER A 131 -10.84 -23.92 6.22
CA SER A 131 -12.26 -23.97 6.64
C SER A 131 -12.99 -25.18 6.06
N GLN A 132 -12.74 -25.55 4.81
CA GLN A 132 -13.39 -26.69 4.15
C GLN A 132 -12.86 -28.03 4.67
N TYR A 133 -11.55 -28.17 4.85
CA TYR A 133 -10.95 -29.38 5.41
C TYR A 133 -11.24 -29.55 6.91
N GLY A 134 -11.29 -28.45 7.68
CA GLY A 134 -11.65 -28.49 9.11
C GLY A 134 -13.08 -28.96 9.34
N ILE A 135 -14.04 -28.49 8.55
CA ILE A 135 -15.45 -28.91 8.64
C ILE A 135 -15.61 -30.39 8.26
N LEU A 136 -14.91 -30.86 7.22
CA LEU A 136 -14.92 -32.27 6.82
C LEU A 136 -14.34 -33.19 7.90
N LEU A 137 -13.26 -32.78 8.56
CA LEU A 137 -12.60 -33.57 9.60
C LEU A 137 -13.47 -33.66 10.87
N VAL A 138 -14.13 -32.57 11.27
CA VAL A 138 -15.10 -32.56 12.37
C VAL A 138 -16.33 -33.45 12.05
N LEU A 139 -16.84 -33.39 10.82
CA LEU A 139 -17.95 -34.26 10.38
C LEU A 139 -17.55 -35.73 10.37
N ALA A 140 -16.35 -36.07 9.89
CA ALA A 140 -15.86 -37.45 9.86
C ALA A 140 -15.70 -38.03 11.28
N ILE A 141 -15.18 -37.25 12.24
CA ILE A 141 -15.08 -37.65 13.65
C ILE A 141 -16.48 -37.83 14.25
N ALA A 142 -17.42 -36.92 13.99
CA ALA A 142 -18.78 -37.01 14.51
C ALA A 142 -19.49 -38.30 14.04
N VAL A 143 -19.37 -38.65 12.75
CA VAL A 143 -19.94 -39.88 12.20
C VAL A 143 -19.29 -41.13 12.82
N ALA A 144 -17.97 -41.14 12.95
CA ALA A 144 -17.25 -42.26 13.55
C ALA A 144 -17.67 -42.51 15.02
N VAL A 145 -17.79 -41.45 15.83
CA VAL A 145 -18.22 -41.54 17.23
C VAL A 145 -19.65 -42.08 17.33
N VAL A 146 -20.58 -41.61 16.48
CA VAL A 146 -21.96 -42.10 16.47
C VAL A 146 -22.02 -43.59 16.11
N THR A 147 -21.21 -44.02 15.14
CA THR A 147 -21.19 -45.42 14.68
C THR A 147 -20.65 -46.35 15.78
N VAL A 148 -19.55 -45.98 16.43
CA VAL A 148 -18.98 -46.74 17.56
C VAL A 148 -19.97 -46.83 18.72
N THR A 149 -20.64 -45.73 19.05
CA THR A 149 -21.62 -45.69 20.13
C THR A 149 -22.84 -46.57 19.85
N LEU A 150 -23.31 -46.61 18.59
CA LEU A 150 -24.39 -47.49 18.14
C LEU A 150 -23.99 -48.96 18.22
N VAL A 151 -22.79 -49.31 17.76
CA VAL A 151 -22.28 -50.68 17.82
C VAL A 151 -22.16 -51.16 19.27
N ILE A 152 -21.63 -50.33 20.18
CA ILE A 152 -21.55 -50.67 21.61
C ILE A 152 -22.95 -50.84 22.21
N LYS A 153 -23.94 -50.01 21.86
CA LYS A 153 -25.32 -50.17 22.36
C LYS A 153 -26.02 -51.41 21.80
N LEU A 154 -25.75 -51.79 20.56
CA LEU A 154 -26.36 -52.93 19.89
C LEU A 154 -25.74 -54.27 20.31
N PHE A 155 -24.41 -54.32 20.48
CA PHE A 155 -23.67 -55.56 20.76
C PHE A 155 -23.15 -55.66 22.20
N GLY A 156 -23.08 -54.56 22.95
CA GLY A 156 -22.62 -54.56 24.35
C GLY A 156 -23.69 -54.92 25.38
N LYS A 157 -24.95 -55.09 24.98
CA LYS A 157 -26.03 -55.61 25.86
C LYS A 157 -26.08 -57.14 25.94
N GLY A 158 -25.10 -57.84 25.34
CA GLY A 158 -25.02 -59.30 25.29
C GLY A 158 -23.90 -59.93 26.12
N LEU A 159 -23.34 -59.22 27.12
CA LEU A 159 -22.37 -59.74 28.09
C LEU A 159 -22.91 -59.56 29.51
#